data_AF-M0P305-F1
#
_entry.id   AF-M0P305-F1
#
_cell.length_a   1.000
_cell.length_b   1.000
_cell.length_c   1.000
_cell.angle_alpha   90.00
_cell.angle_beta   90.00
_cell.angle_gamma   90.00
#
_symmetry.space_group_name_H-M   'P 1'
#
loop_
_entity.id
_entity.type
_entity.pdbx_description
1 polymer ?
#
loop_
_entity_poly.entity_id
_entity_poly.type
_entity_poly.pdbx_seq_one_letter_code
_entity_poly.pdbx_strand_id
1 'polypeptide(L)'
;MTIWDDRIMEIIQDGGPTSASELDKEDYIRTSRPNISRRLNKLADHGLLHRLPNGVYSLTDKGERYLNGELDAEELNEETESSDEGAHVGT
;
A
#
# COMPACT_ATOMS: atom_id res chain seq x y z
N MET A 1 1.79 -9.72 -2.28
CA MET A 1 1.86 -8.45 -3.07
C MET A 1 0.85 -8.46 -4.23
N THR A 2 0.58 -7.32 -4.85
CA THR A 2 -0.28 -7.12 -6.03
C THR A 2 0.38 -6.17 -7.02
N ILE A 3 -0.07 -6.16 -8.29
CA ILE A 3 0.48 -5.26 -9.33
C ILE A 3 0.42 -3.76 -8.97
N TRP A 4 -0.45 -3.39 -8.03
CA TRP A 4 -0.61 -2.01 -7.60
C TRP A 4 0.36 -1.59 -6.50
N ASP A 5 0.94 -2.55 -5.78
CA ASP A 5 1.83 -2.23 -4.66
C ASP A 5 3.10 -1.54 -5.14
N ASP A 6 3.77 -2.17 -6.09
CA ASP A 6 5.00 -1.65 -6.66
C ASP A 6 4.75 -0.28 -7.28
N ARG A 7 3.65 -0.11 -8.04
CA ARG A 7 3.27 1.19 -8.63
C ARG A 7 2.97 2.26 -7.59
N ILE A 8 2.28 1.93 -6.50
CA ILE A 8 2.05 2.88 -5.41
C ILE A 8 3.38 3.28 -4.77
N MET A 9 4.27 2.33 -4.51
CA MET A 9 5.58 2.62 -3.88
C MET A 9 6.50 3.42 -4.80
N GLU A 10 6.55 3.12 -6.10
CA GLU A 10 7.31 3.90 -7.10
C GLU A 10 6.82 5.35 -7.15
N ILE A 11 5.50 5.59 -7.16
CA ILE A 11 4.95 6.96 -7.17
C ILE A 11 5.36 7.70 -5.88
N ILE A 12 5.34 7.03 -4.73
CA ILE A 12 5.79 7.62 -3.45
C ILE A 12 7.30 7.88 -3.45
N GLN A 13 8.09 7.00 -4.09
CA GLN A 13 9.54 7.17 -4.22
C GLN A 13 9.88 8.41 -5.05
N ASP A 14 9.21 8.57 -6.20
CA ASP A 14 9.48 9.66 -7.14
C ASP A 14 8.84 10.99 -6.70
N GLY A 15 7.62 10.94 -6.17
CA GLY A 15 6.80 12.11 -5.83
C GLY A 15 6.83 12.52 -4.36
N GLY A 16 7.37 11.67 -3.47
CA GLY A 16 7.37 11.88 -2.03
C GLY A 16 6.06 11.47 -1.35
N PRO A 17 5.87 11.88 -0.07
CA PRO A 17 4.73 11.45 0.73
C PRO A 17 3.38 11.85 0.11
N THR A 18 2.45 10.90 0.02
CA THR A 18 1.18 11.08 -0.68
C THR A 18 0.02 10.40 0.04
N SER A 19 -1.21 10.72 -0.33
CA SER A 19 -2.43 10.11 0.20
C SER A 19 -3.16 9.23 -0.82
N ALA A 20 -4.07 8.38 -0.34
CA ALA A 20 -4.94 7.60 -1.24
C ALA A 20 -5.76 8.48 -2.21
N SER A 21 -6.07 9.72 -1.82
CA SER A 21 -6.86 10.65 -2.65
C SER A 21 -6.04 11.26 -3.79
N GLU A 22 -4.73 11.36 -3.60
CA GLU A 22 -3.81 11.87 -4.62
C GLU A 22 -3.45 10.74 -5.60
N LEU A 23 -3.14 9.55 -5.08
CA LEU A 23 -2.91 8.35 -5.90
C LEU A 23 -4.10 7.96 -6.79
N ASP A 24 -5.34 8.21 -6.34
CA ASP A 24 -6.55 7.97 -7.14
C ASP A 24 -6.65 8.86 -8.39
N LYS A 25 -5.84 9.93 -8.47
CA LYS A 25 -5.78 10.84 -9.61
C LYS A 25 -4.63 10.53 -10.57
N GLU A 26 -3.74 9.61 -10.20
CA GLU A 26 -2.59 9.24 -11.01
C GLU A 26 -3.03 8.36 -12.19
N ASP A 27 -2.67 8.75 -13.42
CA ASP A 27 -3.05 8.04 -14.66
C ASP A 27 -2.57 6.58 -14.69
N TYR A 28 -1.52 6.29 -13.92
CA TYR A 28 -0.90 4.97 -13.81
C TYR A 28 -1.59 4.05 -12.79
N ILE A 29 -2.52 4.57 -11.97
CA ILE A 29 -3.27 3.78 -10.99
C ILE A 29 -4.69 3.56 -11.48
N ARG A 30 -4.97 2.32 -11.92
CA ARG A 30 -6.29 1.94 -12.47
C ARG A 30 -7.07 1.06 -11.50
N THR A 31 -7.17 1.51 -10.26
CA THR A 31 -7.98 0.85 -9.23
C THR A 31 -8.70 1.87 -8.37
N SER A 32 -9.72 1.45 -7.64
CA SER A 32 -10.54 2.37 -6.86
C SER A 32 -9.81 2.87 -5.61
N ARG A 33 -10.06 4.12 -5.20
CA ARG A 33 -9.56 4.69 -3.94
C ARG A 33 -9.69 3.78 -2.70
N PRO A 34 -10.80 3.06 -2.44
CA PRO A 34 -10.86 2.13 -1.31
C PRO A 34 -9.84 0.98 -1.44
N ASN A 35 -9.57 0.51 -2.66
CA ASN A 35 -8.52 -0.49 -2.88
C ASN A 35 -7.14 0.10 -2.65
N ILE A 36 -6.86 1.31 -3.15
CA ILE A 36 -5.60 2.04 -2.90
C ILE A 36 -5.37 2.16 -1.38
N SER A 37 -6.39 2.60 -0.63
CA SER A 37 -6.29 2.72 0.83
C SER A 37 -5.97 1.38 1.51
N ARG A 38 -6.57 0.27 1.06
CA ARG A 38 -6.26 -1.07 1.58
C ARG A 38 -4.82 -1.47 1.28
N ARG A 39 -4.33 -1.17 0.07
CA ARG A 39 -2.94 -1.44 -0.31
C ARG A 39 -1.95 -0.64 0.54
N LEU A 40 -2.17 0.67 0.69
CA LEU A 40 -1.34 1.54 1.55
C LEU A 40 -1.28 1.03 2.99
N ASN A 41 -2.41 0.61 3.56
CA ASN A 41 -2.45 0.00 4.88
C ASN A 41 -1.58 -1.26 4.93
N LYS A 42 -1.78 -2.21 4.00
CA LYS A 42 -1.04 -3.47 3.97
C LYS A 42 0.47 -3.24 3.80
N LEU A 43 0.87 -2.33 2.92
CA LEU A 43 2.27 -1.93 2.73
C LEU A 43 2.88 -1.34 4.00
N ALA A 44 2.13 -0.50 4.73
CA ALA A 44 2.57 0.03 6.01
C ALA A 44 2.66 -1.04 7.10
N ASP A 45 1.73 -1.99 7.14
CA ASP A 45 1.73 -3.11 8.09
C ASP A 45 2.96 -4.02 7.88
N HIS A 46 3.40 -4.17 6.63
CA HIS A 46 4.65 -4.84 6.29
C HIS A 46 5.93 -3.99 6.54
N GLY A 47 5.78 -2.76 6.99
CA GLY A 47 6.87 -1.81 7.25
C GLY A 47 7.51 -1.22 5.99
N LEU A 48 6.87 -1.36 4.82
CA LEU A 48 7.35 -0.78 3.56
C LEU A 48 6.99 0.69 3.42
N LEU A 49 5.94 1.14 4.11
CA LEU A 49 5.52 2.54 4.20
C LEU A 49 5.41 3.01 5.66
N HIS A 50 5.63 4.30 5.88
CA HIS A 50 5.25 4.98 7.13
C HIS A 50 3.87 5.60 7.00
N ARG A 51 3.04 5.44 8.04
CA ARG A 51 1.77 6.15 8.19
C ARG A 51 2.04 7.52 8.81
N LEU A 52 1.72 8.59 8.08
CA LEU A 52 1.81 9.97 8.53
C LEU A 52 0.41 10.51 8.88
N PRO A 53 0.31 11.65 9.59
CA PRO A 53 -0.97 12.30 9.85
C PRO A 53 -1.78 12.56 8.59
N ASN A 54 -3.10 12.68 8.73
CA ASN A 54 -4.05 12.96 7.64
C ASN A 54 -4.11 11.89 6.53
N GLY A 55 -3.68 10.65 6.81
CA GLY A 55 -3.73 9.55 5.86
C GLY A 55 -2.71 9.68 4.73
N VAL A 56 -1.61 10.38 5.00
CA VAL A 56 -0.44 10.47 4.12
C VAL A 56 0.49 9.31 4.42
N TYR A 57 1.19 8.82 3.41
CA TYR A 57 2.14 7.72 3.49
C TYR A 57 3.46 8.12 2.85
N SER A 58 4.57 7.71 3.42
CA SER A 58 5.91 7.87 2.85
C SER A 58 6.63 6.53 2.74
N LEU A 59 7.61 6.44 1.84
CA LEU A 59 8.45 5.26 1.72
C LEU A 59 9.34 5.11 2.97
N THR A 60 9.63 3.87 3.37
CA THR A 60 10.64 3.56 4.39
C THR A 60 11.92 3.06 3.73
N ASP A 61 13.03 3.01 4.48
CA ASP A 61 14.27 2.36 4.03
C ASP A 61 14.03 0.90 3.59
N LYS A 62 13.11 0.18 4.26
CA LYS A 62 12.73 -1.17 3.87
C LYS A 62 11.98 -1.17 2.53
N GLY A 63 11.09 -0.21 2.30
CA GLY A 63 10.41 -0.01 1.03
C GLY A 63 11.38 0.29 -0.12
N GLU A 64 12.37 1.15 0.11
CA GLU A 64 13.42 1.46 -0.89
C GLU A 64 14.22 0.21 -1.26
N ARG A 65 14.67 -0.56 -0.27
CA ARG A 65 15.40 -1.80 -0.50
C ARG A 65 14.57 -2.86 -1.23
N TYR A 66 13.27 -2.92 -0.96
CA TYR A 66 12.34 -3.77 -1.71
C TYR A 66 12.29 -3.36 -3.19
N LEU A 67 12.11 -2.07 -3.49
CA LEU A 67 12.08 -1.58 -4.88
C LEU A 67 13.41 -1.78 -5.62
N ASN A 68 14.54 -1.74 -4.89
CA ASN A 68 15.86 -2.04 -5.44
C ASN A 68 16.12 -3.54 -5.66
N GLY A 69 15.18 -4.42 -5.28
CA GLY A 69 15.35 -5.88 -5.37
C GLY A 69 16.30 -6.45 -4.32
N GLU A 70 16.60 -5.71 -3.24
CA GLU A 70 17.45 -6.15 -2.13
C GLU A 70 16.68 -6.93 -1.05
N LEU A 71 15.35 -6.96 -1.15
CA LEU A 71 14.45 -7.72 -0.27
C LEU A 71 13.50 -8.56 -1.13
N ASP A 72 13.33 -9.82 -0.76
CA ASP A 72 12.43 -10.73 -1.47
C ASP A 72 10.96 -10.49 -1.08
N ALA A 73 10.09 -10.48 -2.08
CA ALA A 73 8.66 -10.26 -1.92
C ALA A 73 7.93 -11.47 -1.29
N GLU A 74 8.53 -12.66 -1.35
CA GLU A 74 7.94 -13.89 -0.78
C GLU A 74 7.80 -13.82 0.75
N GLU A 75 8.68 -13.09 1.44
CA GLU A 75 8.61 -12.90 2.90
C GLU A 75 7.39 -12.07 3.37
N LEU A 76 6.69 -11.41 2.44
CA LEU A 76 5.60 -10.48 2.74
C LEU A 76 4.21 -11.13 2.65
N ASN A 77 4.10 -12.39 2.29
CA ASN A 77 2.81 -13.04 2.00
C ASN A 77 2.22 -13.85 3.16
N GLU A 78 2.92 -13.96 4.30
CA GLU A 78 2.55 -14.91 5.38
C GLU A 78 1.68 -14.34 6.51
N GLU A 79 1.51 -13.01 6.62
CA GLU A 79 0.67 -12.40 7.65
C GLU A 79 -0.42 -11.54 7.03
N THR A 80 -1.65 -12.06 6.91
CA THR A 80 -2.96 -11.36 6.96
C THR A 80 -4.07 -12.16 6.27
N GLU A 81 -4.26 -13.42 6.65
CA GLU A 81 -5.56 -14.09 6.57
C GLU A 81 -6.17 -14.09 7.97
N SER A 82 -6.57 -12.92 8.46
CA SER A 82 -7.45 -12.85 9.64
C SER A 82 -8.48 -11.74 9.46
N SER A 83 -9.72 -12.21 9.27
CA SER A 83 -10.96 -11.55 9.62
C SER A 83 -11.40 -10.36 8.74
N ASP A 84 -12.13 -10.66 7.67
CA ASP A 84 -13.31 -9.87 7.31
C ASP A 84 -14.51 -10.84 7.14
N GLU A 85 -14.98 -11.40 8.26
CA GLU A 85 -16.35 -11.87 8.37
C GLU A 85 -17.26 -10.63 8.43
N GLY A 86 -17.60 -10.10 7.27
CA GLY A 86 -18.69 -9.14 7.11
C GLY A 86 -20.03 -9.86 7.34
N ALA A 87 -20.50 -9.88 8.59
CA ALA A 87 -21.87 -10.22 8.92
C ALA A 87 -22.83 -9.30 8.13
N HIS A 88 -23.61 -9.89 7.24
CA HIS A 88 -24.77 -9.23 6.62
C HIS A 88 -26.03 -9.80 7.28
N VAL A 89 -26.52 -9.09 8.30
CA VAL A 89 -27.85 -9.26 8.90
C VAL A 89 -28.66 -7.98 8.66
N GLY A 90 -29.89 -8.15 8.17
CA GLY A 90 -31.00 -7.18 8.16
C GLY A 90 -31.03 -6.34 6.87
N THR A 91 -32.09 -6.37 6.05
CA THR A 91 -33.53 -6.37 6.36
C THR A 91 -34.29 -7.20 5.32
#